data_AF-A0A414RDQ2-F1
#
_entry.id   AF-A0A414RDQ2-F1
#
_cell.length_a   1.000
_cell.length_b   1.000
_cell.length_c   1.000
_cell.angle_alpha   90.00
_cell.angle_beta   90.00
_cell.angle_gamma   90.00
#
_symmetry.space_group_name_H-M   'P 1'
#
loop_
_entity.id
_entity.type
_entity.pdbx_description
1 polymer ?
#
loop_
_entity_poly.entity_id
_entity_poly.type
_entity_poly.pdbx_seq_one_letter_code
_entity_poly.pdbx_strand_id
1 'polypeptide(L)'
;MVNKCITLFVSNRCNKLDARDTSPTGDGKTCWEASSSNLMHWWLNANRSYVERYLEYKRRLNPEFSIPSAYPDSKHSEIYQGFKNRFGNKSGYIVSGVNWFLSGICNRVMYPQDVPEQENAGFFFDVFGRNSLVKQYGNGYMTKEEFNNAIKLAKKQGMAVGLDIFIQGGGHAINLWGAEFDEKGEVSTIYLVDNNDGNLGDWIYKAKIVYEQDASSGALFTYMKWVYNEDLKIKIMDLVLLDKGTSYWESFFKNKNG
;
A
#
# COMPACT_ATOMS: atom_id res chain seq x y z
N MET A 1 4.24 -22.26 22.41
CA MET A 1 3.53 -20.97 22.22
C MET A 1 3.80 -20.47 20.82
N VAL A 2 2.86 -20.63 19.89
CA VAL A 2 3.02 -20.17 18.50
C VAL A 2 2.56 -18.72 18.44
N ASN A 3 3.46 -17.79 18.15
CA ASN A 3 3.16 -16.37 17.92
C ASN A 3 2.20 -16.26 16.72
N LYS A 4 0.89 -16.25 16.99
CA LYS A 4 -0.14 -16.46 15.96
C LYS A 4 -0.66 -15.20 15.29
N CYS A 5 -0.46 -14.01 15.85
CA CYS A 5 -1.00 -12.80 15.23
C CYS A 5 0.09 -11.76 15.01
N ILE A 6 0.34 -11.48 13.73
CA ILE A 6 1.02 -10.26 13.36
C ILE A 6 -0.04 -9.16 13.28
N THR A 7 -0.09 -8.30 14.28
CA THR A 7 -0.72 -6.98 14.12
C THR A 7 0.36 -6.05 13.54
N LEU A 8 0.46 -5.96 12.22
CA LEU A 8 1.35 -4.99 11.57
C LEU A 8 0.65 -3.63 11.60
N PHE A 9 0.94 -2.88 12.66
CA PHE A 9 0.92 -1.41 12.69
C PHE A 9 -0.45 -0.70 12.68
N VAL A 10 -0.38 0.64 12.80
CA VAL A 10 -1.49 1.58 12.72
C VAL A 10 -2.32 1.25 11.48
N SER A 11 -3.52 0.73 11.70
CA SER A 11 -4.41 0.30 10.63
C SER A 11 -5.22 1.49 10.14
N ASN A 12 -4.58 2.39 9.39
CA ASN A 12 -5.32 3.38 8.62
C ASN A 12 -6.19 2.65 7.58
N ARG A 13 -7.40 3.17 7.40
CA ARG A 13 -8.48 2.63 6.57
C ARG A 13 -9.09 3.75 5.76
N CYS A 14 -8.32 4.35 4.86
CA CYS A 14 -8.84 5.33 3.92
C CYS A 14 -9.97 4.66 3.13
N ASN A 15 -11.16 5.24 3.21
CA ASN A 15 -12.39 4.73 2.64
C ASN A 15 -12.95 5.74 1.63
N LYS A 16 -13.48 5.20 0.54
CA LYS A 16 -14.30 5.94 -0.41
C LYS A 16 -15.57 6.43 0.28
N LEU A 17 -16.07 7.57 -0.15
CA LEU A 17 -17.37 8.10 0.26
C LEU A 17 -18.50 7.30 -0.40
N ASP A 18 -18.36 7.02 -1.70
CA ASP A 18 -19.28 6.15 -2.44
C ASP A 18 -18.54 5.31 -3.47
N ALA A 19 -18.25 4.07 -3.10
CA ALA A 19 -17.59 3.10 -3.96
C ALA A 19 -18.32 2.81 -5.28
N ARG A 20 -19.61 3.17 -5.40
CA ARG A 20 -20.40 2.98 -6.62
C ARG A 20 -20.39 4.21 -7.53
N ASP A 21 -20.01 5.37 -7.03
CA ASP A 21 -19.99 6.61 -7.82
C ASP A 21 -18.77 6.64 -8.75
N THR A 22 -19.00 6.19 -9.98
CA THR A 22 -18.00 6.18 -11.05
C THR A 22 -18.03 7.44 -11.92
N SER A 23 -18.83 8.45 -11.55
CA SER A 23 -18.89 9.76 -12.22
C SER A 23 -17.56 10.51 -12.09
N PRO A 24 -17.26 11.50 -12.95
CA PRO A 24 -16.00 12.25 -12.87
C PRO A 24 -15.70 12.89 -11.50
N THR A 25 -16.73 13.18 -10.70
CA THR A 25 -16.63 13.79 -9.35
C THR A 25 -16.69 12.77 -8.21
N GLY A 26 -17.00 11.51 -8.51
CA GLY A 26 -17.06 10.43 -7.52
C GLY A 26 -15.67 9.89 -7.14
N ASP A 27 -15.65 8.81 -6.35
CA ASP A 27 -14.41 8.14 -5.94
C ASP A 27 -14.42 6.61 -6.16
N GLY A 28 -15.41 6.09 -6.90
CA GLY A 28 -15.58 4.65 -7.17
C GLY A 28 -14.36 3.95 -7.78
N LYS A 29 -13.52 4.64 -8.57
CA LYS A 29 -12.33 4.09 -9.26
C LYS A 29 -11.01 4.35 -8.53
N THR A 30 -11.05 4.93 -7.34
CA THR A 30 -9.86 5.41 -6.61
C THR A 30 -9.31 4.42 -5.58
N CYS A 31 -9.58 3.11 -5.73
CA CYS A 31 -9.10 2.10 -4.76
C CYS A 31 -7.58 2.13 -4.57
N TRP A 32 -6.83 2.35 -5.66
CA TRP A 32 -5.39 2.48 -5.64
C TRP A 32 -4.91 3.71 -4.85
N GLU A 33 -5.64 4.83 -4.91
CA GLU A 33 -5.35 6.06 -4.16
C GLU A 33 -5.58 5.86 -2.66
N ALA A 34 -6.71 5.26 -2.30
CA ALA A 34 -7.04 4.93 -0.91
C ALA A 34 -6.02 3.94 -0.33
N SER A 35 -5.68 2.88 -1.08
CA SER A 35 -4.69 1.89 -0.67
C SER A 35 -3.28 2.48 -0.55
N SER A 36 -2.87 3.34 -1.50
CA SER A 36 -1.61 4.08 -1.41
C SER A 36 -1.57 5.00 -0.19
N SER A 37 -2.68 5.69 0.11
CA SER A 37 -2.80 6.59 1.25
C SER A 37 -2.62 5.85 2.58
N ASN A 38 -3.18 4.66 2.70
CA ASN A 38 -2.98 3.78 3.85
C ASN A 38 -1.50 3.39 4.03
N LEU A 39 -0.82 3.04 2.94
CA LEU A 39 0.62 2.76 2.98
C LEU A 39 1.44 4.01 3.35
N MET A 40 1.04 5.20 2.90
CA MET A 40 1.73 6.46 3.26
C MET A 40 1.52 6.86 4.71
N HIS A 41 0.31 6.70 5.25
CA HIS A 41 0.07 6.91 6.69
C HIS A 41 0.93 5.97 7.54
N TRP A 42 0.97 4.69 7.17
CA TRP A 42 1.87 3.74 7.81
C TRP A 42 3.33 4.19 7.73
N TRP A 43 3.79 4.58 6.55
CA TRP A 43 5.18 4.91 6.28
C TRP A 43 5.64 6.15 7.03
N LEU A 44 4.79 7.19 7.09
CA LEU A 44 5.04 8.40 7.87
C LEU A 44 5.21 8.07 9.36
N ASN A 45 4.34 7.22 9.91
CA ASN A 45 4.44 6.79 11.30
C ASN A 45 5.68 5.92 11.55
N ALA A 46 5.96 4.96 10.65
CA ALA A 46 7.12 4.08 10.75
C ALA A 46 8.47 4.83 10.66
N ASN A 47 8.48 6.00 10.01
CA ASN A 47 9.65 6.86 9.84
C ASN A 47 9.56 8.18 10.63
N ARG A 48 8.68 8.26 11.65
CA ARG A 48 8.32 9.52 12.30
C ARG A 48 9.51 10.40 12.69
N SER A 49 10.55 9.83 13.30
CA SER A 49 11.74 10.57 13.72
C SER A 49 12.55 11.15 12.56
N TYR A 50 12.67 10.42 11.44
CA TYR A 50 13.32 10.91 10.23
C TYR A 50 12.47 11.98 9.54
N VAL A 51 11.16 11.76 9.47
CA VAL A 51 10.21 12.70 8.88
C VAL A 51 10.22 14.02 9.66
N GLU A 52 10.13 14.00 10.99
CA GLU A 52 10.17 15.20 11.83
C GLU A 52 11.46 16.00 11.61
N ARG A 53 12.63 15.35 11.63
CA ARG A 53 13.92 16.00 11.32
C ARG A 53 13.98 16.59 9.91
N TYR A 54 13.39 15.89 8.94
CA TYR A 54 13.33 16.37 7.56
C TYR A 54 12.43 17.60 7.43
N LEU A 55 11.26 17.58 8.07
CA LEU A 55 10.35 18.72 8.10
C LEU A 55 10.99 19.94 8.77
N GLU A 56 11.70 19.76 9.89
CA GLU A 56 12.48 20.83 10.51
C GLU A 56 13.52 21.42 9.56
N TYR A 57 14.28 20.57 8.87
CA TYR A 57 15.25 21.00 7.86
C TYR A 57 14.57 21.80 6.72
N LYS A 58 13.45 21.30 6.17
CA LYS A 58 12.73 22.00 5.10
C LYS A 58 12.12 23.31 5.57
N ARG A 59 11.60 23.40 6.80
CA ARG A 59 11.03 24.63 7.37
C ARG A 59 12.06 25.72 7.62
N ARG A 60 13.33 25.38 7.87
CA ARG A 60 14.42 26.37 7.92
C ARG A 60 14.65 27.04 6.56
N LEU A 61 14.37 26.35 5.46
CA LEU A 61 14.52 26.87 4.10
C LEU A 61 13.24 27.55 3.59
N ASN A 62 12.08 27.01 3.98
CA ASN A 62 10.76 27.54 3.65
C ASN A 62 9.82 27.32 4.85
N PRO A 63 9.58 28.35 5.69
CA PRO A 63 8.79 28.22 6.93
C PRO A 63 7.38 27.61 6.73
N GLU A 64 6.77 27.82 5.56
CA GLU A 64 5.44 27.33 5.22
C GLU A 64 5.43 25.86 4.75
N PHE A 65 6.60 25.21 4.65
CA PHE A 65 6.69 23.84 4.19
C PHE A 65 5.94 22.89 5.13
N SER A 66 4.98 22.19 4.55
CA SER A 66 4.15 21.18 5.20
C SER A 66 3.89 20.03 4.23
N ILE A 67 3.45 18.91 4.79
CA ILE A 67 3.04 17.73 4.03
C ILE A 67 1.65 17.32 4.50
N PRO A 68 0.79 16.80 3.61
CA PRO A 68 -0.47 16.22 4.03
C PRO A 68 -0.19 15.00 4.92
N SER A 69 -0.82 14.94 6.09
CA SER A 69 -0.57 13.85 7.04
C SER A 69 -1.73 13.60 8.01
N ALA A 70 -2.70 14.51 8.11
CA ALA A 70 -3.82 14.30 9.02
C ALA A 70 -4.71 13.15 8.56
N TYR A 71 -5.15 12.35 9.54
CA TYR A 71 -6.14 11.29 9.40
C TYR A 71 -7.16 11.40 10.54
N PRO A 72 -8.11 12.35 10.47
CA PRO A 72 -9.20 12.43 11.43
C PRO A 72 -10.01 11.12 11.55
N ASP A 73 -10.36 10.51 10.43
CA ASP A 73 -11.10 9.25 10.37
C ASP A 73 -10.94 8.55 9.01
N SER A 74 -11.64 7.44 8.80
CA SER A 74 -11.57 6.66 7.56
C SER A 74 -11.99 7.38 6.30
N LYS A 75 -12.92 8.34 6.38
CA LYS A 75 -13.41 9.11 5.25
C LYS A 75 -12.62 10.40 5.03
N HIS A 76 -11.90 10.85 6.05
CA HIS A 76 -11.18 12.12 6.05
C HIS A 76 -9.67 11.88 6.23
N SER A 77 -8.96 11.78 5.11
CA SER A 77 -7.50 11.63 5.05
C SER A 77 -6.93 12.72 4.14
N GLU A 78 -6.03 13.57 4.64
CA GLU A 78 -5.41 14.63 3.83
C GLU A 78 -4.59 14.06 2.67
N ILE A 79 -3.90 12.94 2.90
CA ILE A 79 -3.15 12.24 1.86
C ILE A 79 -4.09 11.78 0.76
N TYR A 80 -5.19 11.13 1.14
CA TYR A 80 -6.16 10.62 0.16
C TYR A 80 -6.87 11.76 -0.58
N GLN A 81 -7.21 12.85 0.12
CA GLN A 81 -7.76 14.03 -0.52
C GLN A 81 -6.77 14.65 -1.52
N GLY A 82 -5.47 14.65 -1.20
CA GLY A 82 -4.41 15.06 -2.13
C GLY A 82 -4.39 14.22 -3.42
N PHE A 83 -4.51 12.90 -3.29
CA PHE A 83 -4.65 12.00 -4.45
C PHE A 83 -5.90 12.34 -5.28
N LYS A 84 -7.07 12.42 -4.65
CA LYS A 84 -8.33 12.74 -5.35
C LYS A 84 -8.27 14.09 -6.06
N ASN A 85 -7.68 15.10 -5.43
CA ASN A 85 -7.48 16.43 -6.04
C ASN A 85 -6.60 16.37 -7.28
N ARG A 86 -5.60 15.49 -7.29
CA ARG A 86 -4.64 15.37 -8.39
C ARG A 86 -5.16 14.50 -9.54
N PHE A 87 -5.77 13.36 -9.24
CA PHE A 87 -6.07 12.32 -10.22
C PHE A 87 -7.56 12.21 -10.56
N GLY A 88 -8.44 12.69 -9.68
CA GLY A 88 -9.89 12.55 -9.81
C GLY A 88 -10.32 11.08 -9.81
N ASN A 89 -11.48 10.79 -10.36
CA ASN A 89 -12.01 9.42 -10.39
C ASN A 89 -11.39 8.54 -11.49
N LYS A 90 -10.08 8.26 -11.39
CA LYS A 90 -9.32 7.47 -12.38
C LYS A 90 -8.67 6.24 -11.78
N SER A 91 -8.60 5.17 -12.57
CA SER A 91 -7.89 3.95 -12.22
C SER A 91 -6.37 4.15 -12.24
N GLY A 92 -5.65 3.37 -11.43
CA GLY A 92 -4.20 3.44 -11.29
C GLY A 92 -3.66 2.28 -10.48
N TYR A 93 -2.41 2.40 -10.02
CA TYR A 93 -1.69 1.33 -9.33
C TYR A 93 -1.14 1.84 -8.00
N ILE A 94 -1.17 0.99 -6.96
CA ILE A 94 -0.64 1.32 -5.63
C ILE A 94 0.81 1.83 -5.73
N VAL A 95 1.65 1.15 -6.52
CA VAL A 95 3.06 1.53 -6.75
C VAL A 95 3.19 2.96 -7.26
N SER A 96 2.36 3.35 -8.22
CA SER A 96 2.37 4.70 -8.79
C SER A 96 2.00 5.75 -7.75
N GLY A 97 1.04 5.45 -6.86
CA GLY A 97 0.60 6.38 -5.83
C GLY A 97 1.68 6.60 -4.77
N VAL A 98 2.32 5.53 -4.31
CA VAL A 98 3.45 5.61 -3.39
C VAL A 98 4.61 6.43 -3.99
N ASN A 99 4.99 6.14 -5.24
CA ASN A 99 6.07 6.87 -5.91
C ASN A 99 5.73 8.35 -6.13
N TRP A 100 4.46 8.66 -6.40
CA TRP A 100 4.01 10.04 -6.52
C TRP A 100 4.13 10.81 -5.20
N PHE A 101 3.74 10.20 -4.08
CA PHE A 101 3.83 10.85 -2.78
C PHE A 101 5.29 11.12 -2.38
N LEU A 102 6.16 10.12 -2.53
CA LEU A 102 7.56 10.19 -2.10
C LEU A 102 8.45 11.01 -3.04
N SER A 103 8.31 10.77 -4.35
CA SER A 103 9.20 11.30 -5.39
C SER A 103 8.52 12.21 -6.42
N GLY A 104 7.19 12.38 -6.35
CA GLY A 104 6.46 13.26 -7.26
C GLY A 104 6.28 12.67 -8.65
N ILE A 105 6.55 11.37 -8.80
CA ILE A 105 6.50 10.66 -10.07
C ILE A 105 5.44 9.57 -9.98
N CYS A 106 4.34 9.76 -10.70
CA CYS A 106 3.25 8.78 -10.79
C CYS A 106 3.54 7.73 -11.87
N ASN A 107 4.49 6.82 -11.59
CA ASN A 107 4.82 5.72 -12.51
C ASN A 107 5.00 4.39 -11.76
N ARG A 108 4.56 3.30 -12.39
CA ARG A 108 4.73 1.93 -11.87
C ARG A 108 6.18 1.48 -11.97
N VAL A 109 6.90 1.96 -12.98
CA VAL A 109 8.30 1.62 -13.22
C VAL A 109 9.15 2.89 -13.14
N MET A 110 10.13 2.87 -12.24
CA MET A 110 11.02 4.00 -11.98
C MET A 110 12.41 3.69 -12.54
N TYR A 111 12.61 3.89 -13.86
CA TYR A 111 13.95 3.83 -14.46
C TYR A 111 14.57 5.23 -14.55
N PRO A 112 15.85 5.42 -14.18
CA PRO A 112 16.45 6.75 -14.11
C PRO A 112 16.37 7.60 -15.41
N GLN A 113 16.25 6.97 -16.58
CA GLN A 113 16.35 7.65 -17.88
C GLN A 113 15.00 8.03 -18.50
N ASP A 114 13.88 7.42 -18.08
CA ASP A 114 12.55 7.59 -18.71
C ASP A 114 11.48 8.12 -17.73
N VAL A 115 11.93 8.73 -16.64
CA VAL A 115 11.05 9.23 -15.58
C VAL A 115 10.66 10.70 -15.86
N PRO A 116 9.36 11.02 -15.94
CA PRO A 116 8.88 12.39 -16.13
C PRO A 116 9.42 13.38 -15.09
N GLU A 117 9.31 14.67 -15.39
CA GLU A 117 9.59 15.72 -14.40
C GLU A 117 8.74 15.53 -13.14
N GLN A 118 9.33 15.91 -12.01
CA GLN A 118 8.66 15.87 -10.71
C GLN A 118 7.41 16.76 -10.76
N GLU A 119 6.27 16.23 -10.33
CA GLU A 119 5.04 17.00 -10.18
C GLU A 119 5.05 17.84 -8.88
N ASN A 120 3.99 18.62 -8.63
CA ASN A 120 3.74 19.31 -7.35
C ASN A 120 3.35 18.31 -6.22
N ALA A 121 4.20 17.31 -6.01
CA ALA A 121 4.22 16.31 -4.96
C ALA A 121 5.69 15.92 -4.73
N GLY A 122 5.98 14.68 -4.32
CA GLY A 122 7.37 14.29 -4.06
C GLY A 122 7.95 14.97 -2.84
N PHE A 123 7.20 14.88 -1.74
CA PHE A 123 7.53 15.56 -0.49
C PHE A 123 8.91 15.19 0.05
N PHE A 124 9.46 14.07 -0.41
CA PHE A 124 10.74 13.50 0.01
C PHE A 124 11.70 13.26 -1.16
N PHE A 125 11.55 13.98 -2.28
CA PHE A 125 12.43 13.82 -3.44
C PHE A 125 13.90 14.04 -3.12
N ASP A 126 14.22 14.97 -2.21
CA ASP A 126 15.61 15.23 -1.77
C ASP A 126 16.27 14.00 -1.11
N VAL A 127 15.47 13.05 -0.61
CA VAL A 127 15.91 11.86 0.11
C VAL A 127 15.96 10.65 -0.80
N PHE A 128 14.88 10.43 -1.56
CA PHE A 128 14.72 9.20 -2.36
C PHE A 128 15.04 9.41 -3.84
N GLY A 129 15.04 10.65 -4.33
CA GLY A 129 15.18 10.98 -5.74
C GLY A 129 14.21 10.16 -6.59
N ARG A 130 14.72 9.47 -7.60
CA ARG A 130 13.95 8.59 -8.50
C ARG A 130 13.91 7.13 -8.04
N ASN A 131 14.27 6.81 -6.81
CA ASN A 131 14.25 5.43 -6.32
C ASN A 131 12.86 5.06 -5.79
N SER A 132 12.32 3.94 -6.26
CA SER A 132 11.12 3.33 -5.68
C SER A 132 11.48 2.60 -4.39
N LEU A 133 10.73 2.86 -3.31
CA LEU A 133 10.77 2.03 -2.08
C LEU A 133 9.86 0.80 -2.17
N VAL A 134 9.12 0.68 -3.27
CA VAL A 134 8.14 -0.36 -3.49
C VAL A 134 8.75 -1.53 -4.26
N LYS A 135 8.49 -2.74 -3.78
CA LYS A 135 8.70 -4.00 -4.51
C LYS A 135 7.35 -4.62 -4.83
N GLN A 136 7.07 -4.81 -6.12
CA GLN A 136 5.86 -5.49 -6.56
C GLN A 136 6.15 -6.96 -6.84
N TYR A 137 5.27 -7.84 -6.38
CA TYR A 137 5.31 -9.28 -6.58
C TYR A 137 4.04 -9.74 -7.29
N GLY A 138 4.17 -10.73 -8.16
CA GLY A 138 3.09 -11.17 -9.03
C GLY A 138 3.22 -10.58 -10.44
N ASN A 139 2.63 -11.28 -11.40
CA ASN A 139 2.45 -10.85 -12.79
C ASN A 139 1.04 -11.22 -13.26
N GLY A 140 0.04 -10.82 -12.46
CA GLY A 140 -1.38 -11.07 -12.75
C GLY A 140 -2.06 -12.02 -11.76
N TYR A 141 -1.40 -13.11 -11.36
CA TYR A 141 -1.85 -13.99 -10.27
C TYR A 141 -0.68 -14.59 -9.52
N MET A 142 -0.77 -14.60 -8.19
CA MET A 142 0.32 -15.11 -7.36
C MET A 142 0.24 -16.62 -7.16
N THR A 143 1.34 -17.30 -7.43
CA THR A 143 1.55 -18.67 -6.98
C THR A 143 1.63 -18.74 -5.46
N LYS A 144 1.46 -19.96 -4.92
CA LYS A 144 1.66 -20.27 -3.50
C LYS A 144 3.04 -19.83 -3.02
N GLU A 145 4.07 -20.11 -3.80
CA GLU A 145 5.46 -19.81 -3.44
C GLU A 145 5.70 -18.30 -3.40
N GLU A 146 5.33 -17.57 -4.46
CA GLU A 146 5.49 -16.12 -4.53
C GLU A 146 4.78 -15.42 -3.37
N PHE A 147 3.54 -15.79 -3.08
CA PHE A 147 2.75 -15.19 -2.01
C PHE A 147 3.38 -15.43 -0.65
N ASN A 148 3.76 -16.68 -0.35
CA ASN A 148 4.41 -17.02 0.91
C ASN A 148 5.73 -16.29 1.10
N ASN A 149 6.57 -16.26 0.05
CA ASN A 149 7.88 -15.61 0.12
C ASN A 149 7.75 -14.10 0.31
N ALA A 150 6.82 -13.45 -0.39
CA ALA A 150 6.55 -12.02 -0.23
C ALA A 150 6.06 -11.66 1.18
N ILE A 151 5.08 -12.40 1.73
CA ILE A 151 4.57 -12.14 3.08
C ILE A 151 5.64 -12.42 4.15
N LYS A 152 6.45 -13.48 4.00
CA LYS A 152 7.58 -13.77 4.90
C LYS A 152 8.64 -12.67 4.84
N LEU A 153 8.93 -12.15 3.64
CA LEU A 153 9.85 -11.02 3.47
C LEU A 153 9.33 -9.77 4.16
N ALA A 154 8.05 -9.43 3.94
CA ALA A 154 7.41 -8.27 4.55
C ALA A 154 7.47 -8.34 6.08
N LYS A 155 7.16 -9.52 6.65
CA LYS A 155 7.32 -9.78 8.09
C LYS A 155 8.76 -9.60 8.55
N LYS A 156 9.73 -10.20 7.85
CA LYS A 156 11.14 -10.16 8.24
C LYS A 156 11.72 -8.75 8.22
N GLN A 157 11.31 -7.92 7.26
CA GLN A 157 11.84 -6.57 7.06
C GLN A 157 10.95 -5.48 7.68
N GLY A 158 9.79 -5.84 8.23
CA GLY A 158 8.84 -4.89 8.82
C GLY A 158 8.27 -3.94 7.77
N MET A 159 7.87 -4.47 6.62
CA MET A 159 7.28 -3.72 5.50
C MET A 159 5.75 -3.67 5.61
N ALA A 160 5.14 -2.61 5.07
CA ALA A 160 3.70 -2.60 4.83
C ALA A 160 3.34 -3.29 3.52
N VAL A 161 2.09 -3.75 3.43
CA VAL A 161 1.62 -4.60 2.33
C VAL A 161 0.33 -4.03 1.72
N GLY A 162 0.43 -3.64 0.45
CA GLY A 162 -0.72 -3.49 -0.45
C GLY A 162 -1.03 -4.82 -1.14
N LEU A 163 -2.30 -5.03 -1.46
CA LEU A 163 -2.78 -6.26 -2.07
C LEU A 163 -3.72 -5.89 -3.22
N ASP A 164 -3.46 -6.42 -4.41
CA ASP A 164 -4.38 -6.34 -5.54
C ASP A 164 -5.12 -7.67 -5.69
N ILE A 165 -6.45 -7.58 -5.78
CA ILE A 165 -7.35 -8.72 -6.00
C ILE A 165 -8.22 -8.50 -7.23
N PHE A 166 -8.74 -9.59 -7.81
CA PHE A 166 -9.69 -9.48 -8.91
C PHE A 166 -11.13 -9.65 -8.40
N ILE A 167 -11.96 -8.62 -8.55
CA ILE A 167 -13.39 -8.67 -8.22
C ILE A 167 -14.25 -8.43 -9.46
N GLN A 168 -15.56 -8.59 -9.34
CA GLN A 168 -16.49 -8.28 -10.41
C GLN A 168 -16.39 -6.78 -10.77
N GLY A 169 -15.83 -6.47 -11.95
CA GLY A 169 -15.58 -5.09 -12.41
C GLY A 169 -14.11 -4.75 -12.62
N GLY A 170 -13.16 -5.62 -12.22
CA GLY A 170 -11.74 -5.48 -12.51
C GLY A 170 -10.83 -5.66 -11.29
N GLY A 171 -9.59 -5.19 -11.43
CA GLY A 171 -8.63 -5.16 -10.34
C GLY A 171 -9.05 -4.21 -9.23
N HIS A 172 -8.82 -4.61 -7.99
CA HIS A 172 -9.17 -3.85 -6.79
C HIS A 172 -8.00 -3.84 -5.81
N ALA A 173 -7.52 -2.64 -5.50
CA ALA A 173 -6.41 -2.40 -4.61
C ALA A 173 -6.90 -2.22 -3.18
N ILE A 174 -6.36 -3.01 -2.25
CA ILE A 174 -6.68 -3.02 -0.82
C ILE A 174 -5.39 -3.10 0.02
N ASN A 175 -5.49 -3.16 1.35
CA ASN A 175 -4.32 -3.27 2.24
C ASN A 175 -4.41 -4.51 3.12
N LEU A 176 -3.26 -5.15 3.33
CA LEU A 176 -3.08 -6.31 4.19
C LEU A 176 -2.28 -5.89 5.43
N TRP A 177 -2.88 -6.02 6.61
CA TRP A 177 -2.32 -5.58 7.89
C TRP A 177 -1.88 -6.71 8.82
N GLY A 178 -2.10 -7.96 8.43
CA GLY A 178 -1.69 -9.09 9.24
C GLY A 178 -1.74 -10.40 8.50
N ALA A 179 -0.99 -11.37 9.01
CA ALA A 179 -1.00 -12.73 8.52
C ALA A 179 -0.76 -13.73 9.67
N GLU A 180 -1.46 -14.86 9.61
CA GLU A 180 -1.19 -16.05 10.42
C GLU A 180 -0.51 -17.11 9.56
N PHE A 181 0.31 -17.96 10.17
CA PHE A 181 1.01 -19.06 9.51
C PHE A 181 0.58 -20.40 10.10
N ASP A 182 0.45 -21.42 9.26
CA ASP A 182 0.19 -22.79 9.68
C ASP A 182 1.46 -23.47 10.25
N GLU A 183 1.33 -24.75 10.62
CA GLU A 183 2.41 -25.55 11.18
C GLU A 183 3.57 -25.80 10.18
N LYS A 184 3.31 -25.67 8.88
CA LYS A 184 4.33 -25.77 7.82
C LYS A 184 5.00 -24.42 7.56
N GLY A 185 4.59 -23.37 8.28
CA GLY A 185 5.05 -22.01 8.07
C GLY A 185 4.51 -21.39 6.78
N GLU A 186 3.39 -21.88 6.26
CA GLU A 186 2.69 -21.30 5.11
C GLU A 186 1.61 -20.32 5.60
N VAL A 187 1.34 -19.27 4.82
CA VAL A 187 0.32 -18.28 5.19
C VAL A 187 -1.06 -18.94 5.17
N SER A 188 -1.74 -18.97 6.31
CA SER A 188 -3.05 -19.62 6.45
C SER A 188 -4.20 -18.63 6.52
N THR A 189 -3.95 -17.42 7.00
CA THR A 189 -4.96 -16.38 7.16
C THR A 189 -4.31 -15.01 6.96
N ILE A 190 -5.06 -14.08 6.36
CA ILE A 190 -4.69 -12.66 6.26
C ILE A 190 -5.75 -11.77 6.91
N TYR A 191 -5.30 -10.60 7.34
CA TYR A 191 -6.14 -9.52 7.85
C TYR A 191 -6.03 -8.33 6.93
N LEU A 192 -7.16 -7.81 6.46
CA LEU A 192 -7.18 -6.81 5.40
C LEU A 192 -8.31 -5.79 5.62
N VAL A 193 -8.18 -4.66 4.94
CA VAL A 193 -9.19 -3.59 4.94
C VAL A 193 -9.55 -3.26 3.50
N ASP A 194 -10.84 -3.04 3.24
CA ASP A 194 -11.33 -2.69 1.92
C ASP A 194 -11.81 -1.24 1.90
N ASN A 195 -11.24 -0.42 1.01
CA ASN A 195 -11.60 0.99 0.88
C ASN A 195 -13.03 1.21 0.33
N ASN A 196 -13.73 0.16 -0.09
CA ASN A 196 -15.16 0.22 -0.43
C ASN A 196 -16.08 0.20 0.80
N ASP A 197 -15.56 -0.04 2.01
CA ASP A 197 -16.36 -0.21 3.23
C ASP A 197 -16.79 1.09 3.90
N GLY A 198 -16.56 2.26 3.29
CA GLY A 198 -16.89 3.55 3.91
C GLY A 198 -18.33 3.64 4.44
N ASN A 199 -19.28 2.94 3.81
CA ASN A 199 -20.68 2.90 4.24
C ASN A 199 -21.07 1.66 5.05
N LEU A 200 -20.14 0.72 5.22
CA LEU A 200 -20.33 -0.54 5.95
C LEU A 200 -19.69 -0.50 7.35
N GLY A 201 -18.73 0.39 7.58
CA GLY A 201 -18.03 0.62 8.85
C GLY A 201 -16.52 0.45 8.69
N ASP A 202 -15.75 0.76 9.74
CA ASP A 202 -14.29 0.66 9.70
C ASP A 202 -13.81 -0.75 10.07
N TRP A 203 -14.14 -1.75 9.23
CA TRP A 203 -13.88 -3.16 9.52
C TRP A 203 -12.43 -3.54 9.22
N ILE A 204 -11.91 -4.51 9.96
CA ILE A 204 -10.78 -5.35 9.52
C ILE A 204 -11.36 -6.72 9.28
N TYR A 205 -11.21 -7.20 8.05
CA TYR A 205 -11.66 -8.52 7.69
C TYR A 205 -10.58 -9.55 7.95
N LYS A 206 -11.04 -10.77 8.24
CA LYS A 206 -10.22 -11.98 8.30
C LYS A 206 -10.56 -12.82 7.07
N ALA A 207 -9.54 -13.26 6.33
CA ALA A 207 -9.70 -14.13 5.17
C ALA A 207 -8.75 -15.33 5.27
N LYS A 208 -9.29 -16.53 5.03
CA LYS A 208 -8.49 -17.76 4.91
C LYS A 208 -7.74 -17.76 3.59
N ILE A 209 -6.50 -18.22 3.61
CA ILE A 209 -5.71 -18.46 2.41
C ILE A 209 -5.82 -19.93 2.03
N VAL A 210 -6.10 -20.19 0.76
CA VAL A 210 -6.11 -21.54 0.18
C VAL A 210 -5.27 -21.57 -1.09
N TYR A 211 -4.64 -22.70 -1.33
CA TYR A 211 -3.82 -22.93 -2.53
C TYR A 211 -4.50 -23.98 -3.39
N GLU A 212 -4.76 -23.64 -4.65
CA GLU A 212 -5.42 -24.55 -5.59
C GLU A 212 -4.58 -24.72 -6.85
N GLN A 213 -4.58 -25.94 -7.37
CA GLN A 213 -3.83 -26.28 -8.57
C GLN A 213 -4.57 -25.77 -9.80
N ASP A 214 -3.87 -25.01 -10.62
CA ASP A 214 -4.36 -24.64 -11.95
C ASP A 214 -4.21 -25.82 -12.90
N ALA A 215 -5.31 -26.20 -13.56
CA ALA A 215 -5.37 -27.40 -14.38
C ALA A 215 -4.46 -27.32 -15.63
N SER A 216 -4.18 -26.11 -16.13
CA SER A 216 -3.39 -25.90 -17.34
C SER A 216 -1.89 -25.88 -17.07
N SER A 217 -1.46 -25.19 -16.01
CA SER A 217 -0.04 -25.02 -15.67
C SER A 217 0.46 -26.03 -14.63
N GLY A 218 -0.43 -26.67 -13.87
CA GLY A 218 -0.08 -27.51 -12.73
C GLY A 218 0.43 -26.72 -11.51
N ALA A 219 0.52 -25.40 -11.59
CA ALA A 219 0.99 -24.55 -10.51
C ALA A 219 -0.09 -24.36 -9.43
N LEU A 220 0.34 -24.24 -8.17
CA LEU A 220 -0.56 -23.87 -7.07
C LEU A 220 -0.69 -22.34 -7.02
N PHE A 221 -1.89 -21.82 -7.24
CA PHE A 221 -2.20 -20.40 -7.09
C PHE A 221 -2.84 -20.08 -5.75
N THR A 222 -2.67 -18.85 -5.31
CA THR A 222 -3.16 -18.36 -4.04
C THR A 222 -4.55 -17.73 -4.20
N TYR A 223 -5.47 -18.16 -3.35
CA TYR A 223 -6.80 -17.61 -3.22
C TYR A 223 -7.07 -17.19 -1.78
N MET A 224 -7.91 -16.17 -1.62
CA MET A 224 -8.50 -15.80 -0.35
C MET A 224 -9.98 -16.17 -0.32
N LYS A 225 -10.44 -16.59 0.85
CA LYS A 225 -11.86 -16.81 1.17
C LYS A 225 -12.22 -15.99 2.39
N TRP A 226 -13.25 -15.16 2.31
CA TRP A 226 -13.71 -14.39 3.45
C TRP A 226 -14.23 -15.34 4.54
N VAL A 227 -13.83 -15.12 5.80
CA VAL A 227 -14.29 -15.99 6.90
C VAL A 227 -15.82 -15.94 7.07
N TYR A 228 -16.44 -14.82 6.68
CA TYR A 228 -17.89 -14.61 6.80
C TYR A 228 -18.67 -15.00 5.54
N ASN A 229 -17.97 -15.37 4.45
CA ASN A 229 -18.55 -15.85 3.20
C ASN A 229 -17.51 -16.70 2.45
N GLU A 230 -17.43 -17.98 2.82
CA GLU A 230 -16.41 -18.90 2.27
C GLU A 230 -16.66 -19.29 0.81
N ASP A 231 -17.87 -19.04 0.29
CA ASP A 231 -18.23 -19.26 -1.10
C ASP A 231 -17.57 -18.22 -2.02
N LEU A 232 -17.32 -17.01 -1.49
CA LEU A 232 -16.60 -15.97 -2.21
C LEU A 232 -15.10 -16.22 -2.16
N LYS A 233 -14.63 -17.02 -3.12
CA LYS A 233 -13.21 -17.32 -3.36
C LYS A 233 -12.64 -16.36 -4.40
N ILE A 234 -11.61 -15.60 -4.02
CA ILE A 234 -10.97 -14.60 -4.88
C ILE A 234 -9.51 -14.98 -5.10
N LYS A 235 -9.07 -14.98 -6.36
CA LYS A 235 -7.67 -15.22 -6.73
C LYS A 235 -6.85 -13.96 -6.44
N ILE A 236 -5.73 -14.09 -5.74
CA ILE A 236 -4.85 -12.97 -5.39
C ILE A 236 -3.99 -12.63 -6.62
N MET A 237 -4.00 -11.36 -7.02
CA MET A 237 -3.31 -10.91 -8.23
C MET A 237 -1.84 -10.62 -7.95
N ASP A 238 -1.60 -9.56 -7.16
CA ASP A 238 -0.28 -9.03 -6.90
C ASP A 238 -0.17 -8.56 -5.44
N LEU A 239 1.06 -8.50 -4.94
CA LEU A 239 1.40 -7.87 -3.67
C LEU A 239 2.34 -6.69 -3.89
N VAL A 240 2.13 -5.64 -3.12
CA VAL A 240 2.96 -4.44 -3.10
C VAL A 240 3.60 -4.33 -1.73
N LEU A 241 4.92 -4.48 -1.63
CA LEU A 241 5.67 -4.33 -0.38
C LEU A 241 6.33 -2.96 -0.33
N LEU A 242 6.10 -2.22 0.75
CA LEU A 242 6.68 -0.90 0.99
C LEU A 242 7.78 -0.96 2.05
N ASP A 243 9.01 -0.66 1.66
CA ASP A 243 10.15 -0.49 2.57
C ASP A 243 10.11 0.86 3.30
N LYS A 244 10.74 0.92 4.48
CA LYS A 244 10.87 2.17 5.25
C LYS A 244 11.85 3.17 4.62
N GLY A 245 12.81 2.69 3.82
CA GLY A 245 13.83 3.52 3.17
C GLY A 245 14.92 4.02 4.13
N THR A 246 15.15 3.33 5.25
CA THR A 246 16.04 3.80 6.33
C THR A 246 17.46 4.13 5.84
N SER A 247 18.03 3.35 4.93
CA SER A 247 19.36 3.62 4.38
C SER A 247 19.43 4.93 3.57
N TYR A 248 18.36 5.31 2.88
CA TYR A 248 18.29 6.59 2.16
C TYR A 248 18.25 7.76 3.14
N TRP A 249 17.49 7.63 4.22
CA TRP A 249 17.46 8.62 5.29
C TRP A 249 18.83 8.83 5.94
N GLU A 250 19.50 7.74 6.29
CA GLU A 250 20.85 7.78 6.88
C GLU A 250 21.85 8.46 5.94
N SER A 251 21.82 8.14 4.65
CA SER A 251 22.64 8.78 3.63
C SER A 251 22.36 10.28 3.51
N PHE A 252 21.08 10.66 3.44
CA PHE A 252 20.65 12.05 3.34
C PHE A 252 21.16 12.89 4.50
N PHE A 253 20.95 12.44 5.74
CA PHE A 253 21.35 13.22 6.92
C PHE A 253 22.85 13.20 7.18
N LYS A 254 23.58 12.16 6.76
CA LYS A 254 25.04 12.15 6.84
C LYS A 254 25.67 13.30 6.04
N ASN A 255 25.10 13.63 4.88
CA ASN A 255 25.58 14.69 4.00
C ASN A 255 25.12 16.11 4.42
N LYS A 256 24.30 16.24 5.47
CA LYS A 256 23.76 17.53 5.96
C LYS A 256 24.30 17.94 7.33
N ASN A 257 25.02 17.04 8.00
CA ASN A 257 25.73 17.30 9.26
C ASN A 257 27.24 17.58 9.03
N GLY A 258 27.64 17.84 7.78
CA GLY A 258 28.98 18.31 7.40
C GLY A 258 28.96 19.78 7.04
#